data_AF-A0A356X2R9-F1
#
_entry.id   AF-A0A356X2R9-F1
#
_cell.length_a   1.000
_cell.length_b   1.000
_cell.length_c   1.000
_cell.angle_alpha   90.00
_cell.angle_beta   90.00
_cell.angle_gamma   90.00
#
_symmetry.space_group_name_H-M   'P 1'
#
loop_
_entity.id
_entity.type
_entity.pdbx_description
1 polymer ?
#
loop_
_entity_poly.entity_id
_entity_poly.type
_entity_poly.pdbx_seq_one_letter_code
_entity_poly.pdbx_strand_id
1 'polypeptide(L)' 'MSNNPYSLRAGLLKQAEGILMQRWQTENDRVRESLHLKRDADPSFNIDTVTFPKFPTTDEIIAEAEKLYSFVQKK' A
#
# COMPACT_ATOMS: atom_id res chain seq x y z
N MET A 1 -0.56 -25.70 -17.95
CA MET A 1 -0.76 -24.38 -17.31
C MET A 1 0.45 -23.53 -17.64
N SER A 2 0.22 -22.37 -18.27
CA SER A 2 1.16 -21.63 -19.11
C SER A 2 2.45 -21.22 -18.40
N ASN A 3 3.55 -21.86 -18.81
CA ASN A 3 4.93 -21.64 -18.39
C ASN A 3 5.53 -20.33 -18.98
N ASN A 4 4.72 -19.26 -19.10
CA ASN A 4 5.14 -18.03 -19.76
C ASN A 4 5.72 -17.04 -18.73
N PRO A 5 7.01 -16.64 -18.84
CA PRO A 5 7.64 -15.69 -17.92
C PRO A 5 6.89 -14.35 -17.79
N TYR A 6 6.18 -13.92 -18.84
CA TYR A 6 5.36 -12.72 -18.79
C TYR A 6 4.16 -12.86 -17.86
N SER A 7 3.53 -14.04 -17.81
CA SER A 7 2.42 -14.31 -16.89
C SER A 7 2.87 -14.28 -15.44
N LEU A 8 4.09 -14.76 -15.15
CA LEU A 8 4.67 -14.70 -13.81
C LEU A 8 4.94 -13.25 -13.39
N ARG A 9 5.54 -12.43 -14.27
CA ARG A 9 5.78 -11.00 -14.00
C ARG A 9 4.48 -10.23 -13.77
N ALA A 10 3.46 -10.48 -14.59
CA ALA A 10 2.14 -9.86 -14.40
C ALA A 10 1.49 -10.28 -13.08
N GLY A 11 1.62 -11.56 -12.69
CA GLY A 11 1.12 -12.05 -11.41
C GLY A 11 1.79 -11.39 -10.21
N LEU A 12 3.12 -11.23 -10.25
CA LEU A 12 3.90 -10.59 -9.19
C LEU A 12 3.60 -9.10 -9.07
N LEU A 13 3.46 -8.40 -10.20
CA LEU A 13 3.06 -6.98 -10.20
C LEU A 13 1.69 -6.80 -9.57
N LYS A 14 0.71 -7.65 -9.93
CA LYS A 14 -0.63 -7.60 -9.35
C LYS A 14 -0.63 -7.89 -7.85
N GLN A 15 0.23 -8.79 -7.39
CA GLN A 15 0.40 -9.08 -5.96
C GLN A 15 1.03 -7.91 -5.22
N ALA A 16 2.10 -7.32 -5.78
CA ALA A 16 2.77 -6.15 -5.21
C ALA A 16 1.83 -4.95 -5.09
N GLU A 17 1.07 -4.66 -6.15
CA GLU A 17 0.02 -3.64 -6.15
C GLU A 17 -1.01 -3.89 -5.05
N GLY A 18 -1.52 -5.13 -4.95
CA GLY A 18 -2.50 -5.50 -3.92
C GLY A 18 -1.99 -5.29 -2.49
N ILE A 19 -0.74 -5.66 -2.21
CA ILE A 19 -0.14 -5.48 -0.89
C ILE A 19 0.00 -4.00 -0.53
N LEU A 20 0.54 -3.19 -1.45
CA LEU A 20 0.75 -1.77 -1.21
C LEU A 20 -0.59 -1.02 -1.07
N MET A 21 -1.57 -1.38 -1.89
CA MET A 21 -2.91 -0.81 -1.82
C MET A 21 -3.61 -1.16 -0.52
N GLN A 22 -3.54 -2.41 -0.06
CA GLN A 22 -4.12 -2.83 1.22
C GLN A 22 -3.47 -2.09 2.40
N ARG A 23 -2.14 -1.91 2.35
CA ARG A 23 -1.41 -1.14 3.36
C ARG A 23 -1.85 0.31 3.38
N TRP A 24 -1.90 0.96 2.21
CA TRP A 24 -2.35 2.34 2.09
C TRP A 24 -3.79 2.51 2.61
N GLN A 25 -4.71 1.61 2.24
CA GLN A 25 -6.10 1.64 2.75
C GLN A 25 -6.15 1.56 4.27
N THR A 26 -5.43 0.61 4.85
CA THR A 26 -5.39 0.41 6.31
C THR A 26 -4.84 1.64 7.03
N GLU A 27 -3.75 2.21 6.53
CA GLU A 27 -3.15 3.42 7.10
C GLU A 27 -4.10 4.63 6.96
N ASN A 28 -4.76 4.76 5.80
CA ASN A 28 -5.69 5.85 5.54
C ASN A 28 -6.92 5.78 6.45
N ASP A 29 -7.50 4.59 6.61
CA ASP A 29 -8.65 4.37 7.50
C ASP A 29 -8.29 4.65 8.95
N ARG A 30 -7.11 4.21 9.40
CA ARG A 30 -6.59 4.53 10.73
C ARG A 30 -6.44 6.03 10.96
N VAL A 31 -5.89 6.76 9.98
CA VAL A 31 -5.77 8.22 10.07
C VAL A 31 -7.14 8.87 10.16
N ARG A 32 -8.10 8.46 9.31
CA ARG A 32 -9.48 8.98 9.34
C ARG A 32 -10.15 8.72 10.68
N GLU A 33 -10.09 7.50 11.19
CA GLU A 33 -10.66 7.14 12.49
C GLU A 33 -10.03 7.97 13.61
N SER A 34 -8.70 8.10 13.62
CA SER A 34 -8.00 8.92 14.61
C SER A 34 -8.40 10.39 14.56
N LEU A 35 -8.70 10.93 13.36
CA LEU A 35 -9.13 12.30 13.17
C LEU A 35 -10.55 12.51 13.73
N HIS A 36 -11.45 11.57 13.45
CA HIS A 36 -12.81 11.57 14.00
C HIS A 36 -12.79 11.55 15.52
N LEU A 37 -12.05 10.63 16.13
CA LEU A 37 -11.94 10.51 17.59
C LEU A 37 -11.35 11.78 18.24
N LYS A 38 -10.32 12.38 17.63
CA LYS A 38 -9.69 13.60 18.15
C LYS A 38 -10.59 14.82 18.06
N ARG A 39 -11.33 14.97 16.96
CA ARG A 39 -12.29 16.07 16.78
C ARG A 39 -13.48 15.95 17.74
N ASP A 40 -13.95 14.72 17.98
CA ASP A 40 -15.05 14.49 18.92
C ASP A 40 -14.62 14.73 20.38
N ALA A 41 -13.34 14.52 20.70
CA ALA A 41 -12.76 14.83 22.00
C ALA A 41 -12.40 16.32 22.19
N ASP A 42 -11.90 16.98 21.14
CA ASP A 42 -11.58 18.41 21.12
C ASP A 42 -12.09 19.06 19.82
N PRO A 43 -13.20 19.83 19.89
CA PRO A 43 -13.76 20.52 18.72
C PRO A 43 -12.81 21.55 18.10
N SER A 44 -11.77 21.99 18.82
CA SER A 44 -10.77 22.96 18.35
C SER A 44 -9.58 22.28 17.66
N PHE A 45 -9.59 20.95 17.52
CA PHE A 45 -8.51 20.22 16.89
C PHE A 45 -8.31 20.65 15.42
N ASN A 46 -7.10 21.10 15.09
CA ASN A 46 -6.76 21.54 13.74
C ASN A 46 -6.46 20.36 12.82
N ILE A 47 -7.38 20.11 11.89
CA ILE A 47 -7.36 19.03 10.89
C ILE A 47 -6.17 19.17 9.92
N ASP A 48 -5.74 20.41 9.64
CA ASP A 48 -4.66 20.68 8.67
C ASP A 48 -3.29 20.15 9.12
N THR A 49 -3.17 19.77 10.40
CA THR A 49 -1.95 19.17 10.94
C THR A 49 -1.82 17.68 10.66
N VAL A 50 -2.84 17.05 10.08
CA VAL A 50 -2.87 15.59 9.88
C VAL A 50 -2.33 15.20 8.51
N THR A 51 -1.26 14.39 8.54
CA THR A 51 -0.63 13.85 7.34
C THR A 51 -1.32 12.55 6.92
N PHE A 52 -1.86 12.53 5.70
CA PHE A 52 -2.42 11.33 5.09
C PHE A 52 -1.32 10.49 4.41
N PRO A 53 -1.46 9.15 4.38
CA PRO A 53 -0.54 8.30 3.65
C PRO A 53 -0.64 8.58 2.15
N LYS A 54 0.52 8.64 1.50
CA LYS A 54 0.60 8.86 0.04
C LYS A 54 0.19 7.60 -0.69
N PHE A 55 -0.48 7.78 -1.82
CA PHE A 55 -0.82 6.68 -2.70
C PHE A 55 0.46 6.01 -3.22
N PRO A 56 0.52 4.67 -3.30
CA PRO A 56 1.70 3.98 -3.79
C PRO A 56 2.00 4.36 -5.23
N THR A 57 3.25 4.71 -5.48
CA THR A 57 3.74 5.07 -6.81
C THR A 57 4.07 3.82 -7.63
N THR A 58 4.13 3.97 -8.95
CA THR A 58 4.52 2.88 -9.85
C THR A 58 5.92 2.35 -9.52
N ASP A 59 6.85 3.21 -9.12
CA ASP A 59 8.21 2.82 -8.75
C ASP A 59 8.22 1.96 -7.48
N GLU A 60 7.38 2.28 -6.49
CA GLU A 60 7.20 1.47 -5.28
C GLU A 60 6.59 0.10 -5.58
N ILE A 61 5.61 0.05 -6.50
CA ILE A 61 5.00 -1.21 -6.96
C ILE A 61 6.03 -2.10 -7.66
N ILE A 62 6.87 -1.52 -8.53
CA ILE A 62 7.94 -2.26 -9.21
C ILE A 62 8.97 -2.76 -8.20
N ALA A 63 9.42 -1.91 -7.27
CA ALA A 63 10.38 -2.31 -6.24
C ALA A 63 9.85 -3.44 -5.34
N GLU A 64 8.56 -3.40 -4.99
CA GLU A 64 7.94 -4.48 -4.20
C GLU A 64 7.79 -5.77 -5.02
N ALA A 65 7.46 -5.67 -6.31
CA ALA A 65 7.42 -6.82 -7.21
C ALA A 65 8.81 -7.47 -7.40
N GLU A 66 9.88 -6.68 -7.46
CA GLU A 66 11.25 -7.17 -7.52
C GLU A 66 11.66 -7.91 -6.24
N LYS A 67 11.24 -7.43 -5.06
CA LYS A 67 11.42 -8.17 -3.80
C LYS A 67 10.72 -9.52 -3.85
N LEU A 68 9.44 -9.55 -4.26
CA LEU A 68 8.67 -10.80 -4.40
C LEU A 68 9.34 -11.75 -5.40
N TYR A 69 9.84 -11.23 -6.52
CA TYR A 69 10.57 -12.02 -7.51
C TYR A 69 11.86 -12.61 -6.94
N SER A 70 12.64 -11.81 -6.19
CA SER A 70 13.87 -12.27 -5.55
C SER A 70 13.62 -13.37 -4.52
N PHE A 71 12.49 -13.32 -3.81
CA PHE A 71 12.05 -14.39 -2.91
C PHE A 71 11.74 -15.68 -3.68
N VAL A 72 11.06 -15.60 -4.83
CA VAL A 72 10.78 -16.75 -5.69
C VAL A 72 12.05 -17.36 -6.30
N GLN A 73 13.06 -16.52 -6.62
CA GLN A 73 14.32 -16.97 -7.20
C GLN A 73 15.31 -17.56 -6.18
N LYS A 74 15.22 -17.16 -4.90
CA LYS A 74 16.00 -17.76 -3.81
C LYS A 74 15.43 -19.15 -3.48
N LYS A 75 15.79 -20.12 -4.30
CA LYS A 75 15.75 -21.55 -3.97
C LYS A 75 17.08 -22.00 -3.39
#